data_AF-A0A971JBR5-F1
#
_entry.id   AF-A0A971JBR5-F1
#
_cell.length_a   1.000
_cell.length_b   1.000
_cell.length_c   1.000
_cell.angle_alpha   90.00
_cell.angle_beta   90.00
_cell.angle_gamma   90.00
#
_symmetry.space_group_name_H-M   'P 1'
#
loop_
_entity.id
_entity.type
_entity.pdbx_description
1 polymer ?
#
loop_
_entity_poly.entity_id
_entity_poly.type
_entity_poly.pdbx_seq_one_letter_code
_entity_poly.pdbx_strand_id
1 'polypeptide(L)'
;MTMRWLALRMLIFAILAWASLRFVAQGQTAFGVSAAITPAHFLLLWGVFLAALLLPYLFDLRFYSKMVLILLISLVLAGTLSTRSWRSQIVTQVRERVQVPFSPEKERATTGLEKKPAISKTVKPPPRSSVRYIYRANKSGHFILFALVSFSLLTFAAPGRWGIALADVLLLAGSTEIMQFFVQGRAAGIKDFYLDAGGALLGLVFWALYRARRRSSRS
;
A
#
# COMPACT_ATOMS: atom_id res chain seq x y z
N MET A 1 22.74 1.55 -11.80
CA MET A 1 22.95 1.38 -10.35
C MET A 1 24.23 0.62 -10.04
N THR A 2 25.02 1.11 -9.08
CA THR A 2 26.17 0.42 -8.48
C THR A 2 25.89 0.16 -7.00
N MET A 3 26.70 -0.68 -6.34
CA MET A 3 26.57 -0.95 -4.90
C MET A 3 26.72 0.31 -4.03
N ARG A 4 27.53 1.29 -4.48
CA ARG A 4 27.67 2.60 -3.82
C ARG A 4 26.33 3.34 -3.74
N TRP A 5 25.55 3.33 -4.82
CA TRP A 5 24.22 3.95 -4.86
C TRP A 5 23.20 3.23 -3.98
N LEU A 6 23.31 1.90 -3.84
CA LEU A 6 22.47 1.16 -2.90
C LEU A 6 22.81 1.52 -1.44
N ALA A 7 24.10 1.52 -1.08
CA ALA A 7 24.55 1.90 0.26
C ALA A 7 24.11 3.32 0.65
N LEU A 8 24.20 4.28 -0.29
CA LEU A 8 23.70 5.64 -0.06
C LEU A 8 22.21 5.67 0.25
N ARG A 9 21.39 4.93 -0.51
CA ARG A 9 19.93 4.87 -0.27
C ARG A 9 19.58 4.20 1.05
N MET A 10 20.32 3.16 1.44
CA MET A 10 20.18 2.53 2.75
C MET A 10 20.55 3.49 3.89
N LEU A 11 21.60 4.29 3.71
CA LEU A 11 22.01 5.29 4.70
C LEU A 11 20.95 6.40 4.84
N ILE A 12 20.47 6.94 3.73
CA ILE A 12 19.39 7.96 3.72
C ILE A 12 18.14 7.38 4.40
N PHE A 13 17.76 6.15 4.05
CA PHE A 13 16.66 5.44 4.70
C PHE A 13 16.85 5.35 6.22
N ALA A 14 18.03 4.92 6.68
CA ALA A 14 18.31 4.78 8.10
C ALA A 14 18.23 6.12 8.85
N ILE A 15 18.75 7.20 8.26
CA ILE A 15 18.67 8.55 8.84
C ILE A 15 17.21 9.02 8.92
N LEU A 16 16.44 8.89 7.83
CA LEU A 16 15.04 9.28 7.79
C LEU A 16 14.19 8.45 8.76
N ALA A 17 14.43 7.14 8.83
CA ALA A 17 13.76 6.23 9.76
C ALA A 17 14.06 6.61 11.21
N TRP A 18 15.33 6.81 11.55
CA TRP A 18 15.73 7.24 12.88
C TRP A 18 15.08 8.57 13.27
N ALA A 19 15.13 9.58 12.40
CA ALA A 19 14.53 10.89 12.64
C ALA A 19 13.01 10.77 12.83
N SER A 20 12.33 9.97 12.00
CA SER A 20 10.89 9.72 12.08
C SER A 20 10.53 9.05 13.42
N LEU A 21 11.26 8.01 13.82
CA LEU A 21 11.01 7.29 15.07
C LEU A 21 11.28 8.17 16.30
N ARG A 22 12.33 8.99 16.27
CA ARG A 22 12.63 9.94 17.36
C ARG A 22 11.52 10.98 17.51
N PHE A 23 11.04 11.52 16.40
CA PHE A 23 9.91 12.44 16.39
C PHE A 23 8.64 11.80 16.98
N VAL A 24 8.31 10.58 16.55
CA VAL A 24 7.16 9.84 17.10
C VAL A 24 7.32 9.56 18.59
N ALA A 25 8.52 9.19 19.05
CA ALA A 25 8.79 8.86 20.44
C ALA A 25 8.76 10.07 21.40
N GLN A 26 9.16 11.25 20.93
CA GLN A 26 9.21 12.48 21.75
C GLN A 26 7.84 13.15 21.92
N GLY A 27 6.83 12.73 21.15
CA GLY A 27 5.51 13.35 21.16
C GLY A 27 5.50 14.73 20.48
N GLN A 28 4.36 15.11 19.89
CA GLN A 28 4.22 16.37 19.14
C GLN A 28 4.50 17.63 19.98
N THR A 29 4.48 17.52 21.32
CA THR A 29 4.64 18.63 22.26
C THR A 29 6.08 19.08 22.46
N ALA A 30 7.08 18.26 22.13
CA ALA A 30 8.50 18.59 22.36
C ALA A 30 9.08 19.59 21.33
N PHE A 31 8.43 19.79 20.19
CA PHE A 31 9.00 20.57 19.08
C PHE A 31 8.38 21.95 18.86
N GLY A 32 7.36 22.37 19.61
CA GLY A 32 6.78 23.72 19.47
C GLY A 32 6.18 24.05 18.10
N VAL A 33 6.12 23.09 17.16
CA VAL A 33 5.57 23.22 15.81
C VAL A 33 4.14 22.66 15.81
N SER A 34 3.23 23.35 15.11
CA SER A 34 1.81 22.99 15.09
C SER A 34 1.57 21.53 14.65
N ALA A 35 0.53 20.90 15.21
CA ALA A 35 0.22 19.48 15.08
C ALA A 35 0.03 18.96 13.63
N ALA A 36 -0.14 19.85 12.64
CA ALA A 36 -0.35 19.51 11.23
C ALA A 36 0.88 19.76 10.34
N ILE A 37 1.74 20.70 10.70
CA ILE A 37 2.91 21.06 9.88
C ILE A 37 3.90 19.89 9.91
N THR A 38 4.18 19.32 11.08
CA THR A 38 5.22 18.30 11.25
C THR A 38 4.96 16.97 10.50
N PRO A 39 3.75 16.36 10.54
CA PRO A 39 3.47 15.13 9.78
C PRO A 39 3.59 15.31 8.26
N ALA A 40 3.15 16.46 7.73
CA ALA A 40 3.25 16.76 6.30
C ALA A 40 4.70 16.86 5.83
N HIS A 41 5.59 17.42 6.65
CA HIS A 41 7.03 17.49 6.35
C HIS A 41 7.65 16.09 6.24
N PHE A 42 7.34 15.19 7.18
CA PHE A 42 7.84 13.81 7.11
C PHE A 42 7.29 13.07 5.88
N LEU A 43 6.00 13.23 5.55
CA LEU A 43 5.43 12.64 4.34
C LEU A 43 6.10 13.17 3.06
N LEU A 44 6.44 14.46 3.01
CA LEU A 44 7.19 15.04 1.90
C LEU A 44 8.59 14.44 1.79
N LEU A 45 9.34 14.36 2.90
CA LEU A 45 10.69 13.77 2.93
C LEU A 45 10.68 12.30 2.47
N TRP A 46 9.70 11.52 2.95
CA TRP A 46 9.50 10.15 2.50
C TRP A 46 9.10 10.09 1.01
N GLY A 47 8.26 11.01 0.54
CA GLY A 47 7.92 11.14 -0.88
C GLY A 47 9.13 11.40 -1.77
N VAL A 48 10.02 12.31 -1.36
CA VAL A 48 11.28 12.61 -2.05
C VAL A 48 12.20 11.39 -2.04
N PHE A 49 12.33 10.69 -0.91
CA PHE A 49 13.10 9.46 -0.82
C PHE A 49 12.56 8.38 -1.78
N LEU A 50 11.25 8.18 -1.81
CA LEU A 50 10.62 7.21 -2.70
C LEU A 50 10.78 7.58 -4.18
N ALA A 51 10.72 8.87 -4.52
CA ALA A 51 11.05 9.33 -5.86
C ALA A 51 12.50 9.00 -6.20
N ALA A 52 13.46 9.31 -5.32
CA ALA A 52 14.87 8.97 -5.53
C ALA A 52 15.13 7.45 -5.61
N LEU A 53 14.34 6.66 -4.91
CA LEU A 53 14.40 5.19 -4.92
C LEU A 53 13.92 4.62 -6.26
N LEU A 54 12.82 5.15 -6.81
CA LEU A 54 12.06 4.55 -7.91
C LEU A 54 12.32 5.19 -9.28
N LEU A 55 12.65 6.48 -9.32
CA LEU A 55 12.88 7.24 -10.55
C LEU A 55 13.98 6.63 -11.44
N PRO A 56 15.10 6.10 -10.92
CA PRO A 56 16.11 5.43 -11.77
C PRO A 56 15.55 4.26 -12.58
N TYR A 57 14.51 3.59 -12.08
CA TYR A 57 13.86 2.51 -12.80
C TYR A 57 12.91 3.00 -13.89
N LEU A 58 12.44 4.24 -13.85
CA LEU A 58 11.43 4.74 -14.79
C LEU A 58 12.02 5.33 -16.07
N PHE A 59 13.30 5.69 -16.10
CA PHE A 59 13.91 6.30 -17.29
C PHE A 59 14.10 5.32 -18.45
N ASP A 60 14.58 4.11 -18.17
CA ASP A 60 14.99 3.13 -19.20
C ASP A 60 13.89 2.12 -19.58
N LEU A 61 12.69 2.25 -19.01
CA LEU A 61 11.58 1.31 -19.26
C LEU A 61 10.79 1.66 -20.52
N ARG A 62 10.39 0.61 -21.26
CA ARG A 62 9.35 0.69 -22.29
C ARG A 62 8.08 1.30 -21.71
N PHE A 63 7.33 2.04 -22.53
CA PHE A 63 6.13 2.78 -22.10
C PHE A 63 5.16 1.93 -21.26
N TYR A 64 4.76 0.75 -21.76
CA TYR A 64 3.83 -0.13 -21.03
C TYR A 64 4.39 -0.63 -19.69
N SER A 65 5.65 -1.07 -19.65
CA SER A 65 6.30 -1.51 -18.40
C SER A 65 6.40 -0.38 -17.38
N LYS A 66 6.66 0.85 -17.84
CA LYS A 66 6.67 2.06 -17.03
C LYS A 66 5.29 2.33 -16.44
N MET A 67 4.23 2.28 -17.25
CA MET A 67 2.85 2.50 -16.81
C MET A 67 2.42 1.46 -15.77
N VAL A 68 2.77 0.18 -15.97
CA VAL A 68 2.49 -0.89 -15.00
C VAL A 68 3.20 -0.60 -13.68
N LEU A 69 4.48 -0.23 -13.71
CA LEU A 69 5.23 0.03 -12.49
C LEU A 69 4.69 1.26 -11.74
N ILE A 70 4.38 2.35 -12.46
CA ILE A 70 3.75 3.55 -11.89
C ILE A 70 2.41 3.20 -11.25
N LEU A 71 1.57 2.40 -11.93
CA LEU A 71 0.28 1.97 -11.38
C LEU A 71 0.46 1.18 -10.08
N LEU A 72 1.34 0.18 -10.07
CA LEU A 72 1.59 -0.64 -8.89
C LEU A 72 2.12 0.17 -7.71
N ILE A 73 3.07 1.08 -7.94
CA ILE A 73 3.58 1.99 -6.92
C ILE A 73 2.45 2.90 -6.41
N SER A 74 1.64 3.45 -7.31
CA SER A 74 0.51 4.31 -6.95
C SER A 74 -0.51 3.58 -6.08
N LEU A 75 -0.79 2.30 -6.37
CA LEU A 75 -1.68 1.46 -5.54
C LEU A 75 -1.09 1.20 -4.15
N VAL A 76 0.21 0.92 -4.06
CA VAL A 76 0.91 0.78 -2.77
C VAL A 76 0.82 2.07 -1.95
N LEU A 77 1.05 3.22 -2.58
CA LEU A 77 0.98 4.52 -1.91
C LEU A 77 -0.46 4.88 -1.51
N ALA A 78 -1.45 4.63 -2.37
CA ALA A 78 -2.85 4.83 -2.05
C ALA A 78 -3.27 3.98 -0.84
N GLY A 79 -2.86 2.72 -0.78
CA GLY A 79 -3.08 1.85 0.38
C GLY A 79 -2.40 2.37 1.65
N THR A 80 -1.16 2.84 1.52
CA THR A 80 -0.35 3.38 2.62
C THR A 80 -0.95 4.64 3.22
N LEU A 81 -1.29 5.61 2.37
CA LEU A 81 -1.78 6.95 2.72
C LEU A 81 -3.29 6.99 2.99
N SER A 82 -4.03 5.91 2.70
CA SER A 82 -5.47 5.84 3.00
C SER A 82 -5.74 5.98 4.50
N THR A 83 -6.48 7.02 4.87
CA THR A 83 -6.90 7.26 6.25
C THR A 83 -7.98 6.27 6.70
N ARG A 84 -8.14 6.11 8.02
CA ARG A 84 -9.19 5.25 8.56
C ARG A 84 -10.60 5.68 8.16
N SER A 85 -10.85 6.99 8.01
CA SER A 85 -12.15 7.54 7.62
C SER A 85 -12.54 7.14 6.19
N TRP A 86 -11.60 7.23 5.24
CA TRP A 86 -11.81 6.78 3.86
C TRP A 86 -12.11 5.29 3.79
N ARG A 87 -11.36 4.48 4.55
CA ARG A 87 -11.61 3.03 4.64
C ARG A 87 -13.01 2.76 5.18
N SER A 88 -13.44 3.44 6.24
CA SER A 88 -14.79 3.26 6.77
C SER A 88 -15.89 3.65 5.78
N GLN A 89 -15.70 4.72 4.98
CA GLN A 89 -16.66 5.15 3.97
C GLN A 89 -16.82 4.13 2.83
N ILE A 90 -15.71 3.56 2.35
CA ILE A 90 -15.74 2.49 1.33
C ILE A 90 -16.46 1.27 1.88
N VAL A 91 -16.17 0.88 3.13
CA VAL A 91 -16.83 -0.25 3.79
C VAL A 91 -18.33 -0.01 3.92
N THR A 92 -18.75 1.20 4.29
CA THR A 92 -20.18 1.55 4.38
C THR A 92 -20.86 1.54 3.02
N GLN A 93 -20.23 2.08 1.96
CA GLN A 93 -20.78 2.09 0.62
C GLN A 93 -20.89 0.69 0.01
N VAL A 94 -19.85 -0.14 0.17
CA VAL A 94 -19.87 -1.54 -0.27
C VAL A 94 -20.94 -2.31 0.51
N ARG A 95 -21.06 -2.06 1.82
CA ARG A 95 -22.13 -2.65 2.63
C ARG A 95 -23.51 -2.27 2.12
N GLU A 96 -23.74 -0.99 1.82
CA GLU A 96 -25.02 -0.52 1.27
C GLU A 96 -25.34 -1.20 -0.06
N ARG A 97 -24.36 -1.37 -0.94
CA ARG A 97 -24.55 -2.04 -2.25
C ARG A 97 -24.71 -3.55 -2.17
N VAL A 98 -24.02 -4.22 -1.24
CA VAL A 98 -24.11 -5.68 -1.03
C VAL A 98 -25.33 -6.06 -0.19
N GLN A 99 -25.83 -5.15 0.65
CA GLN A 99 -27.08 -5.31 1.41
C GLN A 99 -28.31 -4.77 0.67
N VAL A 100 -28.20 -4.26 -0.56
CA VAL A 100 -29.38 -4.19 -1.43
C VAL A 100 -29.74 -5.64 -1.74
N PRO A 101 -30.84 -6.18 -1.18
CA PRO A 101 -31.26 -7.52 -1.55
C PRO A 101 -31.51 -7.50 -3.05
N PHE A 102 -31.05 -8.54 -3.75
CA PHE A 102 -31.62 -8.87 -5.05
C PHE A 102 -33.12 -9.07 -4.78
N SER A 103 -33.92 -8.03 -5.01
CA SER A 103 -35.36 -8.09 -4.86
C SER A 103 -35.91 -8.55 -6.20
N PRO A 104 -36.35 -9.81 -6.35
CA PRO A 104 -37.16 -10.22 -7.49
C PRO A 104 -38.59 -9.65 -7.37
N GLU A 105 -38.84 -8.67 -6.51
CA GLU A 105 -40.14 -8.04 -6.32
C GLU A 105 -40.26 -6.78 -7.17
N LYS A 106 -39.92 -6.91 -8.46
CA LYS A 106 -40.28 -5.95 -9.50
C LYS A 106 -41.27 -6.59 -10.47
N GLU A 107 -42.21 -7.39 -9.97
CA GLU A 107 -43.30 -7.91 -10.80
C GLU A 107 -44.57 -8.36 -10.05
N ARG A 108 -44.93 -7.77 -8.91
CA ARG A 108 -46.30 -7.91 -8.38
C ARG A 108 -46.69 -6.78 -7.44
N ALA A 109 -47.89 -6.26 -7.69
CA ALA A 109 -48.69 -5.37 -6.85
C ALA A 109 -48.32 -3.87 -6.82
N THR A 110 -48.80 -3.19 -7.85
CA THR A 110 -49.60 -1.96 -7.68
C THR A 110 -50.66 -2.15 -6.59
N THR A 111 -50.64 -1.35 -5.52
CA THR A 111 -51.78 -0.61 -4.92
C THR A 111 -51.45 -0.10 -3.51
N GLY A 112 -51.64 1.21 -3.30
CA GLY A 112 -52.18 1.76 -2.05
C GLY A 112 -51.20 2.10 -0.91
N LEU A 113 -51.22 3.39 -0.55
CA LEU A 113 -50.91 4.00 0.74
C LEU A 113 -49.43 4.23 1.10
N GLU A 114 -49.03 5.47 0.77
CA GLU A 114 -47.85 6.17 1.28
C GLU A 114 -47.93 6.31 2.82
N LYS A 115 -47.06 5.60 3.53
CA LYS A 115 -46.78 5.86 4.95
C LYS A 115 -45.28 5.95 5.16
N LYS A 116 -44.79 7.19 5.24
CA LYS A 116 -43.38 7.53 5.49
C LYS A 116 -42.99 7.12 6.91
N PRO A 117 -42.04 6.18 7.15
CA PRO A 117 -41.53 5.97 8.50
C PRO A 117 -40.30 6.83 8.74
N ALA A 118 -40.31 7.53 9.87
CA ALA A 118 -39.17 8.25 10.42
C ALA A 118 -37.97 7.29 10.59
N ILE A 119 -36.91 7.52 9.82
CA ILE A 119 -35.70 6.73 9.88
C ILE A 119 -34.80 7.29 10.99
N SER A 120 -35.02 6.86 12.24
CA SER A 120 -33.94 6.84 13.23
C SER A 120 -33.06 5.62 12.93
N LYS A 121 -32.07 5.80 12.05
CA LYS A 121 -31.04 4.78 11.80
C LYS A 121 -30.12 4.72 13.02
N THR A 122 -30.51 3.95 14.04
CA THR A 122 -29.54 3.31 14.93
C THR A 122 -28.75 2.32 14.08
N VAL A 123 -27.65 2.80 13.49
CA VAL A 123 -26.73 1.96 12.70
C VAL A 123 -26.14 0.91 13.62
N LYS A 124 -26.69 -0.30 13.61
CA LYS A 124 -26.10 -1.45 14.31
C LYS A 124 -24.64 -1.60 13.86
N PRO A 125 -23.68 -1.70 14.80
CA PRO A 125 -22.28 -1.87 14.46
C PRO A 125 -22.11 -3.13 13.59
N PRO A 126 -21.17 -3.12 12.64
CA PRO A 126 -21.00 -4.21 11.70
C PRO A 126 -20.73 -5.53 12.43
N PRO A 127 -21.15 -6.68 11.87
CA PRO A 127 -20.78 -7.98 12.39
C PRO A 127 -19.25 -8.08 12.51
N ARG A 128 -18.77 -8.62 13.63
CA ARG A 128 -17.32 -8.77 13.89
C ARG A 128 -16.60 -9.56 12.77
N SER A 129 -17.32 -10.45 12.07
CA SER A 129 -16.83 -11.22 10.92
C SER A 129 -16.51 -10.35 9.69
N SER A 130 -17.37 -9.38 9.36
CA SER A 130 -17.19 -8.48 8.21
C SER A 130 -15.98 -7.57 8.39
N VAL A 131 -15.80 -7.03 9.60
CA VAL A 131 -14.62 -6.20 9.95
C VAL A 131 -13.33 -7.00 9.82
N ARG A 132 -13.35 -8.26 10.28
CA ARG A 132 -12.19 -9.17 10.20
C ARG A 132 -11.85 -9.55 8.76
N TYR A 133 -12.85 -9.77 7.91
CA TYR A 133 -12.65 -10.08 6.49
C TYR A 133 -11.97 -8.91 5.75
N ILE A 134 -12.48 -7.69 5.94
CA ILE A 134 -11.94 -6.49 5.28
C ILE A 134 -10.51 -6.20 5.76
N TYR A 135 -10.24 -6.40 7.05
CA TYR A 135 -8.90 -6.30 7.61
C TYR A 135 -7.92 -7.29 6.95
N ARG A 136 -8.33 -8.56 6.81
CA ARG A 136 -7.52 -9.59 6.12
C ARG A 136 -7.32 -9.26 4.65
N ALA A 137 -8.37 -8.83 3.94
CA ALA A 137 -8.30 -8.44 2.54
C ALA A 137 -7.32 -7.29 2.29
N ASN A 138 -7.28 -6.31 3.19
CA ASN A 138 -6.35 -5.18 3.11
C ASN A 138 -4.89 -5.64 3.27
N LYS A 139 -4.62 -6.53 4.24
CA LYS A 139 -3.28 -7.10 4.43
C LYS A 139 -2.85 -7.93 3.22
N SER A 140 -3.71 -8.81 2.72
CA SER A 140 -3.40 -9.59 1.51
C SER A 140 -3.19 -8.70 0.29
N GLY A 141 -3.87 -7.55 0.22
CA GLY A 141 -3.70 -6.59 -0.88
C GLY A 141 -2.28 -6.04 -0.94
N HIS A 142 -1.74 -5.55 0.17
CA HIS A 142 -0.36 -5.07 0.23
C HIS A 142 0.66 -6.18 -0.06
N PHE A 143 0.49 -7.37 0.52
CA PHE A 143 1.30 -8.54 0.21
C PHE A 143 1.38 -8.82 -1.31
N ILE A 144 0.23 -8.87 -1.97
CA ILE A 144 0.13 -9.13 -3.41
C ILE A 144 0.71 -7.97 -4.23
N LEU A 145 0.56 -6.71 -3.79
CA LEU A 145 1.17 -5.57 -4.47
C LEU A 145 2.70 -5.62 -4.41
N PHE A 146 3.29 -5.92 -3.25
CA PHE A 146 4.74 -6.11 -3.12
C PHE A 146 5.25 -7.32 -3.92
N ALA A 147 4.48 -8.41 -3.90
CA ALA A 147 4.28 -9.36 -5.01
C ALA A 147 4.72 -8.86 -6.39
N LEU A 148 3.81 -8.10 -6.96
CA LEU A 148 3.82 -7.65 -8.34
C LEU A 148 4.88 -6.58 -8.59
N VAL A 149 5.15 -5.70 -7.63
CA VAL A 149 6.21 -4.68 -7.73
C VAL A 149 7.58 -5.35 -7.84
N SER A 150 7.89 -6.29 -6.95
CA SER A 150 9.15 -7.05 -6.97
C SER A 150 9.33 -7.80 -8.28
N PHE A 151 8.31 -8.57 -8.70
CA PHE A 151 8.32 -9.28 -9.97
C PHE A 151 8.52 -8.34 -11.18
N SER A 152 7.82 -7.20 -11.22
CA SER A 152 7.89 -6.25 -12.33
C SER A 152 9.24 -5.54 -12.40
N LEU A 153 9.80 -5.11 -11.27
CA LEU A 153 11.13 -4.49 -11.22
C LEU A 153 12.21 -5.46 -11.70
N LEU A 154 12.15 -6.71 -11.22
CA LEU A 154 13.11 -7.75 -11.61
C LEU A 154 12.97 -8.16 -13.09
N THR A 155 11.76 -8.09 -13.64
CA THR A 155 11.48 -8.47 -15.04
C THR A 155 11.85 -7.36 -16.01
N PHE A 156 11.50 -6.12 -15.71
CA PHE A 156 11.59 -5.02 -16.68
C PHE A 156 12.78 -4.09 -16.44
N ALA A 157 13.14 -3.84 -15.18
CA ALA A 157 13.95 -2.67 -14.81
C ALA A 157 15.37 -3.02 -14.33
N ALA A 158 15.60 -4.25 -13.87
CA ALA A 158 16.89 -4.66 -13.29
C ALA A 158 17.45 -5.99 -13.84
N PRO A 159 17.53 -6.19 -15.17
CA PRO A 159 18.10 -7.41 -15.72
C PRO A 159 19.54 -7.60 -15.23
N GLY A 160 19.78 -8.65 -14.44
CA GLY A 160 21.09 -8.97 -13.87
C GLY A 160 21.43 -8.29 -12.54
N ARG A 161 20.59 -7.38 -12.03
CA ARG A 161 20.82 -6.66 -10.75
C ARG A 161 19.74 -6.99 -9.71
N TRP A 162 19.43 -8.27 -9.57
CA TRP A 162 18.33 -8.76 -8.75
C TRP A 162 18.45 -8.37 -7.27
N GLY A 163 19.67 -8.38 -6.71
CA GLY A 163 19.90 -7.99 -5.31
C GLY A 163 19.59 -6.53 -5.02
N ILE A 164 19.91 -5.62 -5.96
CA ILE A 164 19.61 -4.19 -5.82
C ILE A 164 18.10 -3.96 -5.92
N ALA A 165 17.44 -4.59 -6.89
CA ALA A 165 15.99 -4.48 -7.04
C ALA A 165 15.25 -5.00 -5.81
N LEU A 166 15.64 -6.16 -5.27
CA LEU A 166 15.05 -6.68 -4.05
C LEU A 166 15.26 -5.73 -2.86
N ALA A 167 16.49 -5.22 -2.68
CA ALA A 167 16.79 -4.28 -1.61
C ALA A 167 15.94 -3.01 -1.74
N ASP A 168 15.77 -2.46 -2.94
CA ASP A 168 14.93 -1.29 -3.17
C ASP A 168 13.44 -1.56 -2.89
N VAL A 169 12.93 -2.76 -3.17
CA VAL A 169 11.56 -3.14 -2.77
C VAL A 169 11.42 -3.26 -1.26
N LEU A 170 12.44 -3.78 -0.55
CA LEU A 170 12.44 -3.85 0.90
C LEU A 170 12.52 -2.46 1.55
N LEU A 171 13.32 -1.55 0.98
CA LEU A 171 13.34 -0.14 1.38
C LEU A 171 11.99 0.53 1.14
N LEU A 172 11.31 0.22 0.03
CA LEU A 172 9.93 0.67 -0.23
C LEU A 172 8.97 0.17 0.86
N ALA A 173 9.00 -1.11 1.22
CA ALA A 173 8.17 -1.69 2.28
C ALA A 173 8.41 -1.04 3.64
N GLY A 174 9.68 -0.84 4.01
CA GLY A 174 10.04 -0.13 5.24
C GLY A 174 9.56 1.32 5.23
N SER A 175 9.66 2.00 4.08
CA SER A 175 9.24 3.40 3.92
C SER A 175 7.73 3.52 4.10
N THR A 176 6.95 2.63 3.47
CA THR A 176 5.49 2.62 3.61
C THR A 176 5.05 2.37 5.04
N GLU A 177 5.83 1.60 5.81
CA GLU A 177 5.55 1.36 7.21
C GLU A 177 5.81 2.59 8.08
N ILE A 178 6.94 3.26 7.86
CA ILE A 178 7.28 4.48 8.61
C ILE A 178 6.32 5.62 8.25
N MET A 179 5.93 5.75 6.99
CA MET A 179 4.96 6.76 6.55
C MET A 179 3.61 6.63 7.28
N GLN A 180 3.21 5.42 7.69
CA GLN A 180 1.95 5.19 8.41
C GLN A 180 1.92 5.86 9.80
N PHE A 181 3.08 6.12 10.44
CA PHE A 181 3.10 6.91 11.69
C PHE A 181 2.53 8.32 11.53
N PHE A 182 2.58 8.85 10.30
CA PHE A 182 2.15 10.22 9.97
C PHE A 182 0.75 10.25 9.34
N VAL A 183 0.08 9.10 9.22
CA VAL A 183 -1.26 8.99 8.64
C VAL A 183 -2.29 8.70 9.72
N GLN A 184 -3.32 9.55 9.82
CA GLN A 184 -4.31 9.46 10.88
C GLN A 184 -5.07 8.12 10.86
N GLY A 185 -5.08 7.44 12.01
CA GLY A 185 -5.79 6.19 12.22
C GLY A 185 -5.12 4.97 11.57
N ARG A 186 -3.86 5.10 11.13
CA ARG A 186 -2.98 3.99 10.77
C ARG A 186 -2.11 3.66 11.99
N ALA A 187 -1.75 2.39 12.10
CA ALA A 187 -0.82 1.91 13.11
C ALA A 187 0.29 1.20 12.36
N ALA A 188 1.50 1.72 12.49
CA ALA A 188 2.66 1.02 11.98
C ALA A 188 3.00 -0.15 12.93
N GLY A 189 3.26 -1.34 12.38
CA GLY A 189 3.72 -2.52 13.06
C GLY A 189 4.74 -3.31 12.22
N ILE A 190 5.77 -3.81 12.89
CA ILE A 190 6.79 -4.68 12.29
C ILE A 190 6.19 -5.92 11.58
N LYS A 191 5.02 -6.40 12.04
CA LYS A 191 4.29 -7.50 11.41
C LYS A 191 3.82 -7.17 9.99
N ASP A 192 3.43 -5.92 9.74
CA ASP A 192 2.97 -5.47 8.43
C ASP A 192 4.17 -5.30 7.48
N PHE A 193 5.30 -4.79 7.98
CA PHE A 193 6.57 -4.82 7.25
C PHE A 193 6.99 -6.24 6.83
N TYR A 194 6.96 -7.22 7.74
CA TYR A 194 7.32 -8.61 7.39
C TYR A 194 6.38 -9.23 6.36
N LEU A 195 5.10 -8.87 6.41
CA LEU A 195 4.12 -9.33 5.44
C LEU A 195 4.44 -8.77 4.06
N ASP A 196 4.72 -7.47 3.96
CA ASP A 196 5.09 -6.81 2.70
C ASP A 196 6.44 -7.30 2.15
N ALA A 197 7.43 -7.52 3.02
CA ALA A 197 8.71 -8.14 2.68
C ALA A 197 8.52 -9.59 2.20
N GLY A 198 7.63 -10.36 2.81
CA GLY A 198 7.24 -11.69 2.36
C GLY A 198 6.64 -11.68 0.96
N GLY A 199 5.80 -10.67 0.67
CA GLY A 199 5.32 -10.39 -0.69
C GLY A 199 6.49 -10.16 -1.65
N ALA A 200 7.41 -9.25 -1.32
CA ALA A 200 8.57 -8.97 -2.16
C ALA A 200 9.42 -10.22 -2.48
N LEU A 201 9.63 -11.10 -1.49
CA LEU A 201 10.33 -12.38 -1.66
C LEU A 201 9.56 -13.34 -2.56
N LEU A 202 8.24 -13.43 -2.42
CA LEU A 202 7.40 -14.23 -3.33
C LEU A 202 7.55 -13.77 -4.78
N GLY A 203 7.64 -12.46 -5.02
CA GLY A 203 7.85 -11.88 -6.34
C GLY A 203 9.20 -12.27 -6.95
N LEU A 204 10.25 -12.34 -6.13
CA LEU A 204 11.56 -12.85 -6.52
C LEU A 204 11.50 -14.33 -6.93
N VAL A 205 10.78 -15.17 -6.16
CA VAL A 205 10.59 -16.58 -6.47
C VAL A 205 9.90 -16.74 -7.84
N PHE A 206 8.80 -16.02 -8.07
CA PHE A 206 8.11 -16.06 -9.37
C PHE A 206 8.99 -15.58 -10.53
N TRP A 207 9.78 -14.53 -10.33
CA TRP A 207 10.72 -14.05 -11.34
C TRP A 207 11.78 -15.11 -11.66
N ALA A 208 12.32 -15.80 -10.64
CA ALA A 208 13.31 -16.85 -10.83
C ALA A 208 12.74 -18.02 -11.65
N LEU A 209 11.51 -18.47 -11.33
CA LEU A 209 10.81 -19.51 -12.08
C LEU A 209 10.53 -19.10 -13.53
N TYR A 210 10.07 -17.87 -13.74
CA TYR A 210 9.83 -17.31 -15.07
C TYR A 210 11.12 -17.28 -15.92
N ARG A 211 12.24 -16.87 -15.31
CA ARG A 211 13.55 -16.85 -15.98
C ARG A 211 14.06 -18.24 -16.30
N ALA A 212 13.88 -19.20 -15.39
CA ALA A 212 14.28 -20.60 -15.61
C ALA A 212 13.51 -21.21 -16.80
N ARG A 213 12.19 -21.02 -16.85
CA ARG A 213 11.35 -21.50 -17.95
C ARG A 213 11.75 -20.91 -19.30
N ARG A 214 12.05 -19.61 -19.37
CA ARG A 214 12.49 -18.95 -20.62
C ARG A 214 13.86 -19.38 -21.11
N ARG A 215 14.73 -19.85 -20.22
CA ARG A 215 16.03 -20.42 -20.61
C ARG A 215 15.83 -21.81 -21.23
N SER A 216 15.02 -22.65 -20.58
CA SER A 216 14.70 -24.00 -21.07
C SER A 216 13.97 -24.00 -22.42
N SER A 217 13.20 -22.97 -22.75
CA SER A 217 12.50 -22.88 -24.05
C SER A 217 13.38 -22.33 -25.20
N ARG A 218 14.63 -21.95 -24.91
CA ARG A 218 15.58 -21.38 -25.89
C ARG A 218 16.78 -22.30 -26.17
N SER A 219 16.95 -23.35 -25.37
CA SER A 219 17.86 -24.48 -25.60
C SER A 219 17.14 -25.55 -26.39
#